data_AF-A0A835S985-F1
#
_entry.id   AF-A0A835S985-F1
#
_cell.length_a   1.000
_cell.length_b   1.000
_cell.length_c   1.000
_cell.angle_alpha   90.00
_cell.angle_beta   90.00
_cell.angle_gamma   90.00
#
_symmetry.space_group_name_H-M   'P 1'
#
loop_
_entity.id
_entity.type
_entity.pdbx_description
1 polymer ?
#
loop_
_entity_poly.entity_id
_entity_poly.type
_entity_poly.pdbx_seq_one_letter_code
_entity_poly.pdbx_strand_id
1 'polypeptide(L)'
;MAYPRLLLAIFVLLFLYQNLFSSADAWGVVEQTCKHAAHTGVDFVFCVRTLQKNPKSRTAGTQGLAIIATEQAEKEFKQVWDTVEKLLHGNVTHADKEALSVCSEVYGDGVDGLMGAITFIKSRSKSDAITYLSSALTDVTTCDDAFGEFGHKSPVAKISQDALNYSSLALAITSLL
;
A
#
# COMPACT_ATOMS: atom_id res chain seq x y z
N MET A 1 -3.90 -57.79 3.62
CA MET A 1 -2.97 -56.74 3.15
C MET A 1 -3.69 -55.40 2.94
N ALA A 2 -4.31 -54.82 3.99
CA ALA A 2 -5.16 -53.62 3.86
C ALA A 2 -4.55 -52.33 4.48
N TYR A 3 -3.44 -52.46 5.22
CA TYR A 3 -2.78 -51.36 5.93
C TYR A 3 -2.23 -50.20 5.07
N PRO A 4 -1.66 -50.40 3.86
CA PRO A 4 -1.03 -49.30 3.13
C PRO A 4 -2.05 -48.31 2.55
N ARG A 5 -3.27 -48.76 2.22
CA ARG A 5 -4.35 -47.87 1.73
C ARG A 5 -4.95 -47.03 2.85
N LEU A 6 -5.05 -47.59 4.05
CA LEU A 6 -5.56 -46.87 5.23
C LEU A 6 -4.57 -45.81 5.69
N LEU A 7 -3.26 -46.12 5.71
CA LEU A 7 -2.20 -45.16 6.04
C LEU A 7 -2.13 -44.01 5.02
N LEU A 8 -2.27 -44.30 3.73
CA LEU A 8 -2.32 -43.27 2.68
C LEU A 8 -3.54 -42.35 2.87
N ALA A 9 -4.72 -42.91 3.16
CA ALA A 9 -5.93 -42.12 3.41
C ALA A 9 -5.78 -41.21 4.64
N ILE A 10 -5.17 -41.70 5.73
CA ILE A 10 -4.89 -40.89 6.93
C ILE A 10 -3.90 -39.76 6.60
N PHE A 11 -2.86 -40.04 5.82
CA PHE A 11 -1.89 -39.02 5.43
C PHE A 11 -2.51 -37.92 4.54
N VAL A 12 -3.38 -38.31 3.62
CA VAL A 12 -4.15 -37.37 2.78
C VAL A 12 -5.11 -36.54 3.62
N LEU A 13 -5.83 -37.14 4.58
CA LEU A 13 -6.72 -36.42 5.50
C LEU A 13 -5.96 -35.44 6.40
N LEU A 14 -4.79 -35.82 6.92
CA LEU A 14 -3.92 -34.93 7.69
C LEU A 14 -3.39 -33.77 6.85
N PHE A 15 -2.98 -34.03 5.60
CA PHE A 15 -2.53 -33.00 4.68
C PHE A 15 -3.66 -32.02 4.33
N LEU A 16 -4.87 -32.52 4.08
CA LEU A 16 -6.06 -31.69 3.83
C LEU A 16 -6.45 -30.87 5.07
N TYR A 17 -6.35 -31.44 6.27
CA TYR A 17 -6.61 -30.75 7.53
C TYR A 17 -5.62 -29.61 7.78
N GLN A 18 -4.33 -29.83 7.53
CA GLN A 18 -3.30 -28.78 7.67
C GLN A 18 -3.51 -27.62 6.69
N ASN A 19 -3.95 -27.90 5.46
CA ASN A 19 -4.27 -26.85 4.49
C ASN A 19 -5.52 -26.03 4.86
N LEU A 20 -6.52 -26.65 5.50
CA LEU A 20 -7.72 -25.94 5.98
C LEU A 20 -7.39 -24.99 7.15
N PHE A 21 -6.61 -25.45 8.13
CA PHE A 21 -6.32 -24.69 9.35
C PHE A 21 -5.46 -23.44 9.08
N SER A 22 -4.42 -23.54 8.24
CA SER A 22 -3.55 -22.40 7.90
C SER A 22 -4.29 -21.26 7.19
N SER A 23 -5.37 -21.56 6.46
CA SER A 23 -6.16 -20.54 5.77
C SER A 23 -7.06 -19.73 6.71
N ALA A 24 -7.51 -20.32 7.82
CA ALA A 24 -8.35 -19.64 8.81
C ALA A 24 -7.55 -18.63 9.64
N ASP A 25 -6.33 -19.00 10.06
CA ASP A 25 -5.47 -18.16 10.92
C ASP A 25 -4.97 -16.91 10.20
N ALA A 26 -4.66 -17.00 8.91
CA ALA A 26 -4.14 -15.86 8.16
C ALA A 26 -5.19 -14.79 7.84
N TRP A 27 -6.44 -15.19 7.62
CA TRP A 27 -7.54 -14.22 7.53
C TRP A 27 -7.77 -13.53 8.87
N GLY A 28 -7.54 -14.23 9.98
CA GLY A 28 -7.55 -13.65 11.32
C GLY A 28 -6.56 -12.49 11.46
N VAL A 29 -5.34 -12.63 10.93
CA VAL A 29 -4.33 -11.54 10.97
C VAL A 29 -4.80 -10.34 10.16
N VAL A 30 -5.25 -10.53 8.91
CA VAL A 30 -5.76 -9.44 8.07
C VAL A 30 -6.91 -8.71 8.75
N GLU A 31 -7.89 -9.44 9.28
CA GLU A 31 -9.03 -8.86 9.96
C GLU A 31 -8.62 -8.07 11.21
N GLN A 32 -7.74 -8.62 12.05
CA GLN A 32 -7.24 -7.94 13.24
C GLN A 32 -6.45 -6.68 12.89
N THR A 33 -5.56 -6.76 11.89
CA THR A 33 -4.81 -5.61 11.38
C THR A 33 -5.77 -4.51 10.89
N CYS A 34 -6.79 -4.86 10.10
CA CYS A 34 -7.76 -3.89 9.59
C CYS A 34 -8.65 -3.28 10.68
N LYS A 35 -8.99 -4.04 11.73
CA LYS A 35 -9.70 -3.48 12.92
C LYS A 35 -8.86 -2.40 13.60
N HIS A 36 -7.56 -2.60 13.74
CA HIS A 36 -6.68 -1.59 14.33
C HIS A 36 -6.51 -0.38 13.40
N ALA A 37 -6.31 -0.60 12.10
CA ALA A 37 -6.21 0.48 11.12
C ALA A 37 -7.48 1.35 11.07
N ALA A 38 -8.66 0.78 11.35
CA ALA A 38 -9.90 1.55 11.41
C ALA A 38 -9.90 2.64 12.50
N HIS A 39 -9.12 2.48 13.58
CA HIS A 39 -8.98 3.51 14.61
C HIS A 39 -8.15 4.72 14.13
N THR A 40 -7.44 4.60 13.01
CA THR A 40 -6.67 5.70 12.39
C THR A 40 -7.41 6.34 11.22
N GLY A 41 -8.69 6.02 11.02
CA GLY A 41 -9.52 6.57 9.94
C GLY A 41 -9.49 5.78 8.62
N VAL A 42 -8.78 4.65 8.54
CA VAL A 42 -8.79 3.77 7.36
C VAL A 42 -10.12 3.01 7.31
N ASP A 43 -10.79 3.01 6.16
CA ASP A 43 -12.02 2.22 6.03
C ASP A 43 -11.73 0.71 6.15
N PHE A 44 -12.46 0.02 7.01
CA PHE A 44 -12.25 -1.39 7.30
C PHE A 44 -12.46 -2.27 6.06
N VAL A 45 -13.53 -1.99 5.28
CA VAL A 45 -13.87 -2.77 4.09
C VAL A 45 -12.81 -2.56 3.01
N PHE A 46 -12.36 -1.33 2.82
CA PHE A 46 -11.24 -0.97 1.96
C PHE A 46 -9.99 -1.75 2.38
N CYS A 47 -9.58 -1.69 3.65
CA CYS A 47 -8.40 -2.40 4.15
C CYS A 47 -8.45 -3.90 3.83
N VAL A 48 -9.55 -4.57 4.19
CA VAL A 48 -9.71 -6.02 3.97
C VAL A 48 -9.67 -6.34 2.49
N ARG A 49 -10.48 -5.66 1.67
CA ARG A 49 -10.54 -5.89 0.21
C ARG A 49 -9.19 -5.64 -0.45
N THR A 50 -8.50 -4.58 -0.04
CA THR A 50 -7.19 -4.20 -0.55
C THR A 50 -6.17 -5.28 -0.27
N LEU A 51 -6.01 -5.71 0.99
CA LEU A 51 -5.04 -6.74 1.34
C LEU A 51 -5.40 -8.08 0.69
N GLN A 52 -6.69 -8.37 0.54
CA GLN A 52 -7.20 -9.58 -0.12
C GLN A 52 -6.81 -9.72 -1.59
N LYS A 53 -6.58 -8.61 -2.30
CA LYS A 53 -6.14 -8.63 -3.70
C LYS A 53 -4.77 -9.27 -3.87
N ASN A 54 -3.91 -9.21 -2.85
CA ASN A 54 -2.59 -9.82 -2.88
C ASN A 54 -2.63 -11.22 -2.21
N PRO A 55 -2.42 -12.32 -2.96
CA PRO A 55 -2.44 -13.67 -2.38
C PRO A 55 -1.44 -13.88 -1.24
N LYS A 56 -0.34 -13.12 -1.22
CA LYS A 56 0.69 -13.19 -0.16
C LYS A 56 0.16 -12.73 1.20
N SER A 57 -0.90 -11.92 1.24
CA SER A 57 -1.54 -11.49 2.49
C SER A 57 -2.09 -12.68 3.29
N ARG A 58 -2.41 -13.80 2.63
CA ARG A 58 -2.90 -15.04 3.26
C ARG A 58 -1.85 -15.80 4.05
N THR A 59 -0.61 -15.37 4.09
CA THR A 59 0.42 -15.98 4.93
C THR A 59 1.30 -14.94 5.59
N ALA A 60 0.98 -13.66 5.41
CA ALA A 60 1.77 -12.55 5.93
C ALA A 60 1.36 -12.22 7.37
N GLY A 61 2.34 -12.05 8.25
CA GLY A 61 2.14 -11.32 9.50
C GLY A 61 2.01 -9.81 9.27
N THR A 62 1.77 -9.03 10.32
CA THR A 62 1.61 -7.56 10.25
C THR A 62 2.74 -6.86 9.49
N GLN A 63 4.00 -7.28 9.70
CA GLN A 63 5.15 -6.74 8.96
C GLN A 63 5.05 -6.99 7.45
N GLY A 64 4.62 -8.19 7.04
CA GLY A 64 4.40 -8.51 5.63
C GLY A 64 3.21 -7.77 5.04
N LEU A 65 2.14 -7.57 5.81
CA LEU A 65 0.99 -6.76 5.40
C LEU A 65 1.37 -5.28 5.22
N ALA A 66 2.22 -4.73 6.09
CA ALA A 66 2.77 -3.39 5.93
C ALA A 66 3.55 -3.27 4.61
N ILE A 67 4.47 -4.21 4.34
CA ILE A 67 5.22 -4.24 3.08
C ILE A 67 4.29 -4.33 1.87
N ILE A 68 3.28 -5.19 1.90
CA ILE A 68 2.31 -5.34 0.80
C ILE A 68 1.55 -4.03 0.56
N ALA A 69 1.13 -3.35 1.62
CA ALA A 69 0.45 -2.06 1.50
C ALA A 69 1.39 -0.98 0.93
N THR A 70 2.63 -0.90 1.40
CA THR A 70 3.62 0.06 0.91
C THR A 70 4.03 -0.21 -0.54
N GLU A 71 4.19 -1.47 -0.94
CA GLU A 71 4.44 -1.86 -2.35
C GLU A 71 3.27 -1.46 -3.26
N GLN A 72 2.03 -1.47 -2.75
CA GLN A 72 0.90 -1.02 -3.54
C GLN A 72 0.86 0.52 -3.61
N ALA A 73 1.15 1.22 -2.51
CA ALA A 73 1.30 2.68 -2.52
C ALA A 73 2.36 3.14 -3.55
N GLU A 74 3.53 2.49 -3.57
CA GLU A 74 4.60 2.80 -4.53
C GLU A 74 4.15 2.69 -5.99
N LYS A 75 3.36 1.65 -6.31
CA LYS A 75 2.80 1.48 -7.65
C LYS A 75 1.82 2.60 -8.03
N GLU A 76 0.95 3.00 -7.10
CA GLU A 76 0.02 4.11 -7.36
C GLU A 76 0.78 5.43 -7.53
N PHE A 77 1.79 5.70 -6.69
CA PHE A 77 2.68 6.85 -6.84
C PHE A 77 3.33 6.88 -8.21
N LYS A 78 3.92 5.76 -8.63
CA LYS A 78 4.53 5.62 -9.95
C LYS A 78 3.55 5.85 -11.09
N GLN A 79 2.32 5.34 -10.98
CA GLN A 79 1.28 5.56 -11.98
C GLN A 79 0.90 7.04 -12.10
N VAL A 80 0.81 7.75 -10.97
CA VAL A 80 0.54 9.19 -10.97
C VAL A 80 1.74 9.94 -11.56
N TRP A 81 2.95 9.59 -11.15
CA TRP A 81 4.19 10.19 -11.66
C TRP A 81 4.31 10.05 -13.18
N ASP A 82 4.09 8.85 -13.73
CA ASP A 82 4.06 8.60 -15.17
C ASP A 82 3.02 9.46 -15.90
N THR A 83 1.92 9.80 -15.23
CA THR A 83 0.88 10.68 -15.79
C THR A 83 1.31 12.15 -15.74
N VAL A 84 1.90 12.59 -14.63
CA VAL A 84 2.46 13.93 -14.48
C VAL A 84 3.54 14.18 -15.52
N GLU A 85 4.48 13.24 -15.70
CA GLU A 85 5.55 13.33 -16.71
C GLU A 85 5.01 13.45 -18.14
N LYS A 86 3.93 12.74 -18.47
CA LYS A 86 3.27 12.87 -19.77
C LYS A 86 2.64 14.25 -19.96
N LEU A 87 2.00 14.79 -18.92
CA LEU A 87 1.37 16.11 -18.96
C LEU A 87 2.43 17.22 -19.06
N LEU A 88 3.55 17.08 -18.36
CA LEU A 88 4.65 18.05 -18.33
C LEU A 88 5.30 18.24 -19.72
N HIS A 89 5.36 17.16 -20.52
CA HIS A 89 5.81 17.17 -21.91
C HIS A 89 4.71 17.52 -22.93
N GLY A 90 3.49 17.75 -22.46
CA GLY A 90 2.34 18.14 -23.27
C GLY A 90 2.28 19.64 -23.56
N ASN A 91 1.20 20.05 -24.24
CA ASN A 91 0.87 21.45 -24.41
C ASN A 91 0.03 21.93 -23.22
N VAL A 92 0.68 22.59 -22.26
CA VAL A 92 0.06 23.10 -21.03
C VAL A 92 0.40 24.58 -20.85
N THR A 93 -0.35 25.27 -19.99
CA THR A 93 -0.03 26.66 -19.66
C THR A 93 1.27 26.77 -18.87
N HIS A 94 1.85 27.96 -18.78
CA HIS A 94 3.06 28.17 -17.97
C HIS A 94 2.81 27.85 -16.48
N ALA A 95 1.67 28.29 -15.95
CA ALA A 95 1.25 28.00 -14.58
C ALA A 95 1.08 26.49 -14.32
N ASP A 96 0.39 25.78 -15.22
CA ASP A 96 0.25 24.32 -15.09
C ASP A 96 1.59 23.62 -15.20
N LYS A 97 2.52 24.12 -16.02
CA LYS A 97 3.87 23.54 -16.13
C LYS A 97 4.68 23.68 -14.84
N GLU A 98 4.56 24.81 -14.15
CA GLU A 98 5.18 25.04 -12.85
C GLU A 98 4.61 24.08 -11.79
N ALA A 99 3.28 24.01 -11.68
CA ALA A 99 2.61 23.06 -10.79
C ALA A 99 2.93 21.60 -11.11
N LEU A 100 2.96 21.21 -12.40
CA LEU A 100 3.35 19.86 -12.82
C LEU A 100 4.81 19.52 -12.49
N SER A 101 5.69 20.52 -12.47
CA SER A 101 7.10 20.30 -12.09
C SER A 101 7.20 19.97 -10.60
N VAL A 102 6.47 20.68 -9.75
CA VAL A 102 6.34 20.36 -8.32
C VAL A 102 5.74 18.97 -8.13
N CYS A 103 4.66 18.65 -8.85
CA CYS A 103 4.08 17.32 -8.82
C CYS A 103 5.09 16.24 -9.21
N SER A 104 5.90 16.46 -10.25
CA SER A 104 6.89 15.47 -10.68
C SER A 104 7.93 15.20 -9.61
N GLU A 105 8.43 16.27 -8.97
CA GLU A 105 9.38 16.18 -7.85
C GLU A 105 8.79 15.37 -6.69
N VAL A 106 7.63 15.77 -6.16
CA VAL A 106 7.06 15.13 -4.96
C VAL A 106 6.58 13.70 -5.23
N TYR A 107 6.09 13.36 -6.42
CA TYR A 107 5.76 11.97 -6.75
C TYR A 107 7.02 11.12 -6.96
N GLY A 108 8.08 11.67 -7.55
CA GLY A 108 9.37 10.99 -7.67
C GLY A 108 9.99 10.70 -6.29
N ASP A 109 10.06 11.73 -5.44
CA ASP A 109 10.53 11.61 -4.05
C ASP A 109 9.66 10.64 -3.25
N GLY A 110 8.33 10.66 -3.47
CA GLY A 110 7.41 9.73 -2.85
C GLY A 110 7.66 8.27 -3.25
N VAL A 111 7.98 7.99 -4.53
CA VAL A 111 8.38 6.64 -4.99
C VAL A 111 9.62 6.16 -4.24
N ASP A 112 10.67 6.99 -4.20
CA ASP A 112 11.93 6.66 -3.53
C ASP A 112 11.73 6.50 -2.01
N GLY A 113 10.91 7.37 -1.41
CA GLY A 113 10.55 7.32 -0.01
C GLY A 113 9.78 6.06 0.36
N LEU A 114 8.85 5.60 -0.47
CA LEU A 114 8.10 4.36 -0.27
C LEU A 114 9.00 3.13 -0.39
N MET A 115 9.97 3.13 -1.31
CA MET A 115 11.02 2.11 -1.39
C MET A 115 11.91 2.11 -0.14
N GLY A 116 12.24 3.28 0.38
CA GLY A 116 12.91 3.46 1.68
C GLY A 116 12.10 2.87 2.83
N ALA A 117 10.81 3.20 2.91
CA ALA A 117 9.90 2.68 3.93
C ALA A 117 9.83 1.15 3.92
N ILE A 118 9.77 0.51 2.75
CA ILE A 118 9.85 -0.96 2.64
C ILE A 118 11.13 -1.50 3.28
N THR A 119 12.26 -0.84 3.04
CA THR A 119 13.56 -1.23 3.62
C THR A 119 13.56 -1.09 5.14
N PHE A 120 13.02 0.00 5.67
CA PHE A 120 12.91 0.24 7.11
C PHE A 120 11.91 -0.71 7.80
N ILE A 121 10.80 -1.04 7.14
CA ILE A 121 9.87 -2.07 7.63
C ILE A 121 10.58 -3.42 7.72
N LYS A 122 11.38 -3.80 6.70
CA LYS A 122 12.17 -5.06 6.70
C LYS A 122 13.19 -5.10 7.84
N SER A 123 13.89 -3.98 8.09
CA SER A 123 14.88 -3.87 9.17
C SER A 123 14.29 -3.60 10.56
N ARG A 124 12.96 -3.51 10.67
CA ARG A 124 12.22 -3.19 11.91
C ARG A 124 12.51 -1.78 12.46
N SER A 125 12.98 -0.86 11.63
CA SER A 125 13.05 0.56 11.98
C SER A 125 11.70 1.24 11.74
N LYS A 126 10.78 1.06 12.69
CA LYS A 126 9.41 1.59 12.60
C LYS A 126 9.37 3.11 12.45
N SER A 127 10.19 3.83 13.21
CA SER A 127 10.17 5.30 13.22
C SER A 127 10.50 5.87 11.85
N ASP A 128 11.56 5.35 11.21
CA ASP A 128 11.95 5.80 9.88
C ASP A 128 10.87 5.46 8.85
N ALA A 129 10.34 4.24 8.89
CA ALA A 129 9.24 3.84 8.00
C ALA A 129 8.02 4.77 8.13
N ILE A 130 7.63 5.15 9.36
CA ILE A 130 6.54 6.09 9.62
C ILE A 130 6.84 7.46 9.02
N THR A 131 8.08 7.95 9.15
CA THR A 131 8.50 9.24 8.58
C THR A 131 8.30 9.26 7.06
N TYR A 132 8.81 8.25 6.35
CA TYR A 132 8.67 8.16 4.90
C TYR A 132 7.20 7.98 4.45
N LEU A 133 6.43 7.17 5.16
CA LEU A 133 5.00 6.98 4.87
C LEU A 133 4.18 8.26 5.11
N SER A 134 4.55 9.04 6.12
CA SER A 134 3.92 10.35 6.39
C SER A 134 4.31 11.39 5.34
N SER A 135 5.56 11.35 4.85
CA SER A 135 6.01 12.17 3.74
C SER A 135 5.18 11.89 2.49
N ALA A 136 5.00 10.62 2.12
CA ALA A 136 4.17 10.24 0.97
C ALA A 136 2.75 10.83 1.05
N LEU A 137 2.11 10.84 2.22
CA LEU A 137 0.80 11.49 2.36
C LEU A 137 0.83 12.99 2.04
N THR A 138 1.91 13.66 2.44
CA THR A 138 2.12 15.09 2.20
C THR A 138 2.48 15.38 0.74
N ASP A 139 3.20 14.48 0.08
CA ASP A 139 3.60 14.61 -1.32
C ASP A 139 2.37 14.69 -2.23
N VAL A 140 1.34 13.87 -1.97
CA VAL A 140 0.09 13.95 -2.74
C VAL A 140 -0.60 15.30 -2.57
N THR A 141 -0.72 15.80 -1.33
CA THR A 141 -1.40 17.09 -1.09
C THR A 141 -0.59 18.26 -1.65
N THR A 142 0.74 18.18 -1.62
CA THR A 142 1.63 19.22 -2.16
C THR A 142 1.42 19.43 -3.66
N CYS A 143 1.20 18.35 -4.42
CA CYS A 143 0.86 18.48 -5.84
C CYS A 143 -0.48 19.21 -6.05
N ASP A 144 -1.50 18.87 -5.27
CA ASP A 144 -2.81 19.52 -5.39
C ASP A 144 -2.75 21.00 -4.97
N ASP A 145 -1.98 21.32 -3.92
CA ASP A 145 -1.75 22.68 -3.45
C ASP A 145 -1.00 23.52 -4.48
N ALA A 146 -0.01 22.96 -5.19
CA ALA A 146 0.73 23.66 -6.25
C ALA A 146 -0.18 24.13 -7.39
N PHE A 147 -1.21 23.36 -7.76
CA PHE A 147 -2.24 23.83 -8.69
C PHE A 147 -3.16 24.88 -8.05
N GLY A 148 -3.46 24.72 -6.76
CA GLY A 148 -4.28 25.65 -5.98
C GLY A 148 -3.70 27.07 -5.90
N GLU A 149 -2.37 27.21 -5.89
CA GLU A 149 -1.68 28.53 -5.92
C GLU A 149 -2.02 29.35 -7.17
N PHE A 150 -2.32 28.67 -8.28
CA PHE A 150 -2.77 29.29 -9.53
C PHE A 150 -4.31 29.33 -9.67
N GLY A 151 -5.06 28.89 -8.65
CA GLY A 151 -6.51 28.77 -8.71
C GLY A 151 -7.00 27.64 -9.62
N HIS A 152 -6.12 26.71 -9.99
CA HIS A 152 -6.42 25.57 -10.85
C HIS A 152 -6.71 24.33 -10.01
N LYS A 153 -7.27 23.30 -10.65
CA LYS A 153 -7.39 21.97 -10.06
C LYS A 153 -6.34 21.06 -10.65
N SER A 154 -5.69 20.27 -9.79
CA SER A 154 -4.76 19.23 -10.23
C SER A 154 -5.46 18.26 -11.20
N PRO A 155 -4.88 18.04 -12.40
CA PRO A 155 -5.43 17.10 -13.38
C PRO A 155 -5.27 15.65 -12.93
N VAL A 156 -4.46 15.39 -11.90
CA VAL A 156 -4.19 14.05 -11.35
C VAL A 156 -4.89 13.78 -10.01
N ALA A 157 -5.61 14.76 -9.43
CA ALA A 157 -6.28 14.63 -8.13
C ALA A 157 -7.17 13.38 -7.99
N LYS A 158 -7.82 12.95 -9.08
CA LYS A 158 -8.64 11.73 -9.04
C LYS A 158 -7.81 10.45 -8.96
N ILE A 159 -6.70 10.39 -9.69
CA ILE A 159 -5.85 9.19 -9.75
C ILE A 159 -4.90 9.11 -8.55
N SER A 160 -4.59 10.24 -7.90
CA SER A 160 -3.80 10.29 -6.68
C SER A 160 -4.55 9.85 -5.42
N GLN A 161 -5.88 9.72 -5.49
CA GLN A 161 -6.67 9.27 -4.36
C GLN A 161 -6.31 7.86 -3.91
N ASP A 162 -5.99 6.97 -4.85
CA ASP A 162 -5.53 5.62 -4.51
C ASP A 162 -4.16 5.69 -3.83
N ALA A 163 -3.23 6.49 -4.34
CA ALA A 163 -1.93 6.74 -3.69
C ALA A 163 -2.08 7.19 -2.23
N LEU A 164 -2.98 8.13 -1.94
CA LEU A 164 -3.31 8.54 -0.56
C LEU A 164 -3.87 7.38 0.27
N ASN A 165 -4.84 6.64 -0.25
CA ASN A 165 -5.51 5.57 0.48
C ASN A 165 -4.55 4.43 0.83
N TYR A 166 -3.68 4.03 -0.10
CA TYR A 166 -2.69 2.98 0.15
C TYR A 166 -1.56 3.45 1.07
N SER A 167 -1.08 4.69 0.94
CA SER A 167 -0.10 5.26 1.89
C SER A 167 -0.68 5.36 3.30
N SER A 168 -1.94 5.76 3.46
CA SER A 168 -2.63 5.82 4.75
C SER A 168 -2.78 4.43 5.37
N LEU A 169 -3.17 3.43 4.57
CA LEU A 169 -3.22 2.04 5.00
C LEU A 169 -1.83 1.53 5.42
N ALA A 170 -0.80 1.76 4.62
CA ALA A 170 0.57 1.35 4.90
C ALA A 170 1.09 1.98 6.20
N LEU A 171 0.83 3.27 6.41
CA LEU A 171 1.15 3.99 7.65
C LEU A 171 0.45 3.34 8.85
N ALA A 172 -0.87 3.15 8.76
CA ALA A 172 -1.68 2.58 9.83
C ALA A 172 -1.19 1.18 10.25
N ILE A 173 -0.88 0.31 9.29
CA ILE A 173 -0.35 -1.03 9.59
C ILE A 173 1.07 -0.95 10.16
N THR A 174 1.92 -0.06 9.63
CA THR A 174 3.29 0.14 10.11
C THR A 174 3.30 0.65 11.56
N SER A 175 2.31 1.43 11.97
CA SER A 175 2.12 1.86 13.36
C SER A 175 1.84 0.72 14.34
N LEU A 176 1.54 -0.50 13.86
CA LEU A 176 1.32 -1.69 14.69
C LEU A 176 2.59 -2.55 14.90
N LEU A 177 3.69 -2.21 14.21
CA LEU A 177 4.96 -2.96 14.29
C LEU A 177 5.73 -2.71 15.59
#